data_AF-A0A1I4NDA5-F1
#
_entry.id   AF-A0A1I4NDA5-F1
#
_cell.length_a   1.000
_cell.length_b   1.000
_cell.length_c   1.000
_cell.angle_alpha   90.00
_cell.angle_beta   90.00
_cell.angle_gamma   90.00
#
_symmetry.space_group_name_H-M   'P 1'
#
loop_
_entity.id
_entity.type
_entity.pdbx_description
1 polymer ?
#
loop_
_entity_poly.entity_id
_entity_poly.type
_entity_poly.pdbx_seq_one_letter_code
_entity_poly.pdbx_strand_id
1 'polypeptide(L)'
;MCESMKYVIWVIEDDDSEALYTGPVASSDADYLAKVIPLLEPISNAEYRSGLAAILSTAARFSYILLGDDIVWCIEWSPGFIVVKFTPDGQILGAAIRALNPCFGGREATDEELDAFDEDNNPHYNLIFDPWDAQFEEDYRESGNFQRANEEELARYQSALKPVSDLEALDEASFEQCKANICEWAGKGLVILP
;
A
#
# COMPACT_ATOMS: atom_id res chain seq x y z
N MET A 1 -20.13 12.14 -8.89
CA MET A 1 -18.76 12.43 -9.35
C MET A 1 -17.92 11.25 -8.90
N CYS A 2 -17.17 10.60 -9.80
CA CYS A 2 -16.19 9.60 -9.33
C CYS A 2 -15.14 10.39 -8.54
N GLU A 3 -14.99 10.10 -7.25
CA GLU A 3 -13.97 10.74 -6.44
C GLU A 3 -12.61 10.36 -7.00
N SER A 4 -11.77 11.35 -7.29
CA SER A 4 -10.47 11.10 -7.91
C SER A 4 -9.52 10.48 -6.89
N MET A 5 -8.95 9.32 -7.20
CA MET A 5 -7.86 8.72 -6.42
C MET A 5 -6.61 9.59 -6.48
N LYS A 6 -5.92 9.74 -5.35
CA LYS A 6 -4.63 10.43 -5.28
C LYS A 6 -3.59 9.58 -4.56
N TYR A 7 -2.39 9.46 -5.11
CA TYR A 7 -1.25 8.99 -4.33
C TYR A 7 -0.98 9.97 -3.20
N VAL A 8 -0.50 9.45 -2.08
CA VAL A 8 -0.16 10.18 -0.87
C VAL A 8 1.19 9.69 -0.39
N ILE A 9 2.10 10.63 -0.16
CA ILE A 9 3.48 10.35 0.24
C ILE A 9 3.92 11.33 1.33
N TRP A 10 4.80 10.88 2.22
CA TRP A 10 5.48 11.72 3.20
C TRP A 10 6.90 12.05 2.73
N VAL A 11 7.15 13.35 2.60
CA VAL A 11 8.40 13.96 2.15
C VAL A 11 9.09 14.59 3.36
N ILE A 12 10.40 14.38 3.49
CA ILE A 12 11.21 15.14 4.45
C ILE A 12 11.78 16.34 3.68
N GLU A 13 11.35 17.54 4.02
CA GLU A 13 11.81 18.80 3.42
C GLU A 13 13.22 19.17 3.92
N ASP A 14 13.90 20.10 3.22
CA ASP A 14 15.29 20.51 3.51
C ASP A 14 15.53 21.03 4.93
N ASP A 15 14.47 21.44 5.64
CA ASP A 15 14.49 21.91 7.02
C ASP A 15 14.23 20.79 8.06
N ASP A 16 14.36 19.53 7.63
CA ASP A 16 14.05 18.31 8.38
C ASP A 16 12.56 18.22 8.81
N SER A 17 11.66 19.02 8.22
CA SER A 17 10.23 18.91 8.48
C SER A 17 9.56 17.87 7.57
N GLU A 18 8.55 17.17 8.10
CA GLU A 18 7.76 16.22 7.32
C GLU A 18 6.52 16.90 6.72
N ALA A 19 6.30 16.72 5.42
CA ALA A 19 5.15 17.23 4.71
C ALA A 19 4.46 16.15 3.87
N LEU A 20 3.13 16.17 3.88
CA LEU A 20 2.31 15.30 3.04
C LEU A 20 2.21 15.90 1.63
N TYR A 21 2.45 15.09 0.61
CA TYR A 21 2.23 15.44 -0.80
C TYR A 21 1.18 14.52 -1.41
N THR A 22 0.36 15.05 -2.31
CA THR A 22 -0.61 14.27 -3.10
C THR A 22 -0.39 14.45 -4.59
N GLY A 23 -0.60 13.39 -5.35
CA GLY A 23 -0.47 13.36 -6.82
C GLY A 23 -1.60 12.55 -7.47
N PRO A 24 -1.91 12.77 -8.76
CA PRO A 24 -2.93 11.99 -9.46
C PRO A 24 -2.53 10.51 -9.55
N VAL A 25 -3.48 9.60 -9.30
CA VAL A 25 -3.28 8.17 -9.61
C VAL A 25 -3.36 7.95 -11.12
N ALA A 26 -2.41 7.18 -11.68
CA ALA A 26 -2.42 6.84 -13.10
C ALA A 26 -3.69 6.05 -13.47
N SER A 27 -4.20 6.22 -14.69
CA SER A 27 -5.48 5.59 -15.08
C SER A 27 -5.43 4.06 -15.01
N SER A 28 -4.32 3.44 -15.40
CA SER A 28 -4.11 1.98 -15.29
C SER A 28 -4.24 1.48 -13.86
N ASP A 29 -3.65 2.21 -12.92
CA ASP A 29 -3.62 1.87 -11.51
C ASP A 29 -4.99 2.05 -10.87
N ALA A 30 -5.68 3.14 -11.23
CA ALA A 30 -7.06 3.39 -10.81
C ALA A 30 -8.02 2.31 -11.34
N ASP A 31 -7.89 1.92 -12.60
CA ASP A 31 -8.71 0.87 -13.24
C ASP A 31 -8.47 -0.49 -12.58
N TYR A 32 -7.21 -0.81 -12.25
CA TYR A 32 -6.87 -2.02 -11.52
C TYR A 32 -7.47 -2.01 -10.10
N LEU A 33 -7.30 -0.91 -9.36
CA LEU A 33 -7.88 -0.77 -8.01
C LEU A 33 -9.41 -0.82 -8.02
N ALA A 34 -10.06 -0.32 -9.06
CA ALA A 34 -11.50 -0.44 -9.22
C ALA A 34 -11.97 -1.90 -9.31
N LYS A 35 -11.12 -2.84 -9.76
CA LYS A 35 -11.38 -4.29 -9.72
C LYS A 35 -11.09 -4.90 -8.33
N VAL A 36 -10.08 -4.38 -7.63
CA VAL A 36 -9.64 -4.89 -6.33
C VAL A 36 -10.55 -4.48 -5.19
N ILE A 37 -10.91 -3.19 -5.09
CA ILE A 37 -11.63 -2.61 -3.95
C ILE A 37 -12.93 -3.33 -3.62
N PRO A 38 -13.76 -3.76 -4.60
CA PRO A 38 -14.98 -4.52 -4.31
C PRO A 38 -14.74 -5.91 -3.69
N LEU A 39 -13.52 -6.43 -3.75
CA LEU A 39 -13.14 -7.76 -3.24
C LEU A 39 -12.52 -7.71 -1.84
N LEU A 40 -12.36 -6.52 -1.25
CA LEU A 40 -11.80 -6.38 0.09
C LEU A 40 -12.80 -6.89 1.13
N GLU A 41 -12.32 -7.72 2.05
CA GLU A 41 -13.13 -8.30 3.12
C GLU A 41 -12.84 -7.62 4.47
N PRO A 42 -13.82 -7.52 5.38
CA PRO A 42 -13.58 -6.94 6.70
C PRO A 42 -12.50 -7.70 7.48
N ILE A 43 -11.58 -6.95 8.07
CA ILE A 43 -10.52 -7.45 8.95
C ILE A 43 -10.86 -7.01 10.37
N SER A 44 -10.92 -7.96 11.30
CA SER A 44 -11.14 -7.64 12.71
C SER A 44 -9.91 -6.99 13.33
N ASN A 45 -10.12 -6.22 14.40
CA ASN A 45 -9.01 -5.64 15.18
C ASN A 45 -8.01 -6.70 15.69
N ALA A 46 -8.48 -7.93 15.95
CA ALA A 46 -7.62 -9.02 16.38
C ALA A 46 -6.72 -9.52 15.24
N GLU A 47 -7.29 -9.75 14.05
CA GLU A 47 -6.54 -10.14 12.85
C GLU A 47 -5.55 -9.06 12.41
N TYR A 48 -5.97 -7.80 12.52
CA TYR A 48 -5.10 -6.67 12.25
C TYR A 48 -3.89 -6.64 13.21
N ARG A 49 -4.12 -6.75 14.51
CA ARG A 49 -3.05 -6.74 15.53
C ARG A 49 -2.13 -7.96 15.47
N SER A 50 -2.65 -9.11 15.07
CA SER A 50 -1.87 -10.35 14.95
C SER A 50 -1.22 -10.53 13.59
N GLY A 51 -1.35 -9.57 12.66
CA GLY A 51 -0.78 -9.63 11.33
C GLY A 51 -0.34 -8.24 10.87
N LEU A 52 -1.25 -7.52 10.20
CA LEU A 52 -1.00 -6.26 9.52
C LEU A 52 -0.32 -5.15 10.35
N ALA A 53 -0.48 -5.17 11.69
CA ALA A 53 0.22 -4.25 12.58
C ALA A 53 1.76 -4.30 12.43
N ALA A 54 2.32 -5.47 12.10
CA ALA A 54 3.75 -5.59 11.86
C ALA A 54 4.23 -4.78 10.64
N ILE A 55 3.38 -4.59 9.63
CA ILE A 55 3.75 -3.84 8.43
C ILE A 55 3.86 -2.35 8.75
N LEU A 56 3.03 -1.81 9.64
CA LEU A 56 3.21 -0.41 10.08
C LEU A 56 4.49 -0.24 10.91
N SER A 57 4.94 -1.27 11.63
CA SER A 57 6.17 -1.22 12.42
C SER A 57 7.46 -1.36 11.61
N THR A 58 7.42 -1.74 10.33
CA THR A 58 8.62 -1.85 9.49
C THR A 58 9.11 -0.49 8.95
N ALA A 59 8.49 0.62 9.33
CA ALA A 59 8.80 1.96 8.82
C ALA A 59 8.79 2.02 7.29
N ALA A 60 7.99 1.17 6.63
CA ALA A 60 7.74 1.27 5.20
C ALA A 60 7.23 2.69 4.92
N ARG A 61 8.01 3.47 4.17
CA ARG A 61 7.68 4.85 3.84
C ARG A 61 6.33 4.83 3.12
N PHE A 62 5.37 5.45 3.77
CA PHE A 62 3.96 5.37 3.52
C PHE A 62 3.58 5.84 2.11
N SER A 63 3.37 4.90 1.18
CA SER A 63 2.63 5.17 -0.05
C SER A 63 1.21 4.70 0.12
N TYR A 64 0.32 5.68 0.18
CA TYR A 64 -1.11 5.48 0.34
C TYR A 64 -1.85 6.05 -0.85
N ILE A 65 -3.07 5.62 -1.04
CA ILE A 65 -3.99 6.19 -2.02
C ILE A 65 -5.17 6.74 -1.25
N LEU A 66 -5.38 8.06 -1.36
CA LEU A 66 -6.58 8.73 -0.89
C LEU A 66 -7.70 8.50 -1.90
N LEU A 67 -8.74 7.79 -1.48
CA LEU A 67 -9.95 7.49 -2.25
C LEU A 67 -11.16 8.04 -1.48
N GLY A 68 -11.63 9.22 -1.86
CA GLY A 68 -12.67 9.89 -1.09
C GLY A 68 -12.17 10.27 0.30
N ASP A 69 -12.78 9.69 1.32
CA ASP A 69 -12.36 9.77 2.72
C ASP A 69 -11.58 8.53 3.20
N ASP A 70 -11.43 7.51 2.35
CA ASP A 70 -10.75 6.26 2.66
C ASP A 70 -9.26 6.33 2.29
N ILE A 71 -8.44 5.54 2.98
CA ILE A 71 -7.04 5.30 2.62
C ILE A 71 -6.88 3.86 2.17
N VAL A 72 -6.41 3.68 0.93
CA VAL A 72 -5.99 2.39 0.40
C VAL A 72 -4.47 2.29 0.50
N TRP A 73 -3.99 1.19 1.04
CA TRP A 73 -2.57 0.88 1.20
C TRP A 73 -2.24 -0.38 0.42
N CYS A 74 -1.26 -0.26 -0.46
CA CYS A 74 -0.79 -1.31 -1.35
C CYS A 74 0.61 -1.74 -0.89
N ILE A 75 0.78 -3.03 -0.59
CA ILE A 75 1.92 -3.53 0.17
C ILE A 75 2.54 -4.72 -0.56
N GLU A 76 3.85 -4.64 -0.81
CA GLU A 76 4.63 -5.81 -1.20
C GLU A 76 4.89 -6.70 0.02
N TRP A 77 4.45 -7.95 -0.02
CA TRP A 77 4.76 -8.91 1.03
C TRP A 77 4.89 -10.34 0.51
N SER A 78 6.10 -10.88 0.46
CA SER A 78 6.32 -12.23 -0.06
C SER A 78 5.36 -13.28 0.55
N PRO A 79 4.64 -14.07 -0.26
CA PRO A 79 4.73 -14.22 -1.73
C PRO A 79 3.68 -13.41 -2.55
N GLY A 80 3.01 -12.40 -1.98
CA GLY A 80 1.87 -11.73 -2.60
C GLY A 80 1.79 -10.23 -2.36
N PHE A 81 0.80 -9.63 -3.00
CA PHE A 81 0.48 -8.21 -2.89
C PHE A 81 -0.70 -8.05 -1.93
N ILE A 82 -0.56 -7.23 -0.90
CA ILE A 82 -1.63 -7.01 0.08
C ILE A 82 -2.22 -5.63 -0.15
N VAL A 83 -3.55 -5.56 -0.19
CA VAL A 83 -4.28 -4.30 -0.24
C VAL A 83 -5.10 -4.17 1.03
N VAL A 84 -4.91 -3.07 1.76
CA VAL A 84 -5.64 -2.73 2.98
C VAL A 84 -6.35 -1.42 2.77
N LYS A 85 -7.63 -1.32 3.15
CA LYS A 85 -8.37 -0.07 3.14
C LYS A 85 -8.76 0.31 4.57
N PHE A 86 -8.38 1.51 4.97
CA PHE A 86 -8.79 2.16 6.21
C PHE A 86 -9.86 3.19 5.92
N THR A 87 -10.83 3.26 6.82
CA THR A 87 -12.00 4.14 6.70
C THR A 87 -12.12 5.00 7.96
N PRO A 88 -12.69 6.21 7.88
CA PRO A 88 -12.81 7.11 9.03
C PRO A 88 -13.66 6.56 10.19
N ASP A 89 -14.56 5.61 9.93
CA ASP A 89 -15.40 4.97 10.96
C ASP A 89 -14.69 3.82 11.69
N GLY A 90 -13.44 3.53 11.32
CA GLY A 90 -12.60 2.52 11.95
C GLY A 90 -12.73 1.12 11.34
N GLN A 91 -13.44 0.95 10.22
CA GLN A 91 -13.39 -0.31 9.50
C GLN A 91 -12.04 -0.48 8.80
N ILE A 92 -11.51 -1.69 8.91
CA ILE A 92 -10.34 -2.17 8.18
C ILE A 92 -10.85 -3.24 7.22
N LEU A 93 -10.54 -3.07 5.94
CA LEU A 93 -10.85 -4.04 4.90
C LEU A 93 -9.55 -4.47 4.25
N GLY A 94 -9.44 -5.69 3.77
CA GLY A 94 -8.25 -6.07 3.02
C GLY A 94 -8.40 -7.34 2.20
N ALA A 95 -7.43 -7.53 1.32
CA ALA A 95 -7.28 -8.73 0.53
C ALA A 95 -5.80 -9.01 0.28
N ALA A 96 -5.43 -10.28 0.31
CA ALA A 96 -4.22 -10.77 -0.32
C ALA A 96 -4.50 -11.02 -1.80
N ILE A 97 -3.57 -10.61 -2.65
CA ILE A 97 -3.61 -10.75 -4.10
C ILE A 97 -2.34 -11.48 -4.50
N ARG A 98 -2.46 -12.46 -5.40
CA ARG A 98 -1.30 -13.11 -5.98
C ARG A 98 -0.57 -12.11 -6.87
N ALA A 99 0.72 -11.90 -6.58
CA ALA A 99 1.56 -11.06 -7.42
C ALA A 99 1.68 -11.65 -8.83
N LEU A 100 1.63 -10.78 -9.84
CA LEU A 100 1.82 -11.20 -11.25
C LEU A 100 3.30 -11.36 -11.59
N ASN A 101 4.19 -10.57 -10.98
CA ASN A 101 5.62 -10.77 -11.11
C ASN A 101 6.03 -12.06 -10.41
N PRO A 102 6.68 -13.01 -11.11
CA PRO A 102 7.10 -14.26 -10.49
C PRO A 102 8.22 -14.06 -9.47
N CYS A 103 9.00 -12.98 -9.54
CA CYS A 103 10.07 -12.63 -8.59
C CYS A 103 9.62 -11.73 -7.41
N PHE A 104 8.31 -11.45 -7.31
CA PHE A 104 7.77 -10.52 -6.33
C PHE A 104 8.12 -10.89 -4.87
N GLY A 105 8.42 -9.88 -4.05
CA GLY A 105 8.87 -10.10 -2.67
C GLY A 105 10.21 -10.82 -2.56
N GLY A 106 11.08 -10.70 -3.58
CA GLY A 106 12.41 -11.31 -3.63
C GLY A 106 12.41 -12.82 -3.86
N ARG A 107 11.32 -13.40 -4.38
CA ARG A 107 11.26 -14.83 -4.72
C ARG A 107 12.16 -15.13 -5.92
N GLU A 108 12.85 -16.27 -5.89
CA GLU A 108 13.50 -16.81 -7.10
C GLU A 108 12.44 -17.50 -7.98
N ALA A 109 12.19 -16.93 -9.17
CA ALA A 109 11.31 -17.49 -10.18
C ALA A 109 12.02 -18.60 -10.99
N THR A 110 11.25 -19.52 -11.57
CA THR A 110 11.79 -20.46 -12.56
C THR A 110 11.92 -19.81 -13.95
N ASP A 111 12.75 -20.38 -14.83
CA ASP A 111 12.88 -19.92 -16.22
C ASP A 111 11.52 -19.90 -16.95
N GLU A 112 10.66 -20.90 -16.72
CA GLU A 112 9.31 -20.95 -17.32
C GLU A 112 8.40 -19.81 -16.85
N GLU A 113 8.51 -19.41 -15.58
CA GLU A 113 7.73 -18.30 -15.03
C GLU A 113 8.23 -16.96 -15.59
N LEU A 114 9.54 -16.81 -15.76
CA LEU A 114 10.17 -15.62 -16.35
C LEU A 114 9.80 -15.47 -17.83
N ASP A 115 9.85 -16.56 -18.61
CA ASP A 115 9.50 -16.57 -20.03
C ASP A 115 8.01 -16.23 -20.28
N ALA A 116 7.13 -16.55 -19.32
CA ALA A 116 5.71 -16.27 -19.39
C ALA A 116 5.30 -14.90 -18.81
N PHE A 117 6.22 -14.20 -18.13
CA PHE A 117 5.94 -12.94 -17.46
C PHE A 117 5.88 -11.78 -18.46
N ASP A 118 4.75 -11.06 -18.45
CA ASP A 118 4.54 -9.84 -19.22
C ASP A 118 4.81 -8.62 -18.33
N GLU A 119 6.05 -8.11 -18.39
CA GLU A 119 6.50 -6.97 -17.57
C GLU A 119 5.69 -5.70 -17.82
N ASP A 120 5.24 -5.49 -19.07
CA ASP A 120 4.46 -4.33 -19.49
C ASP A 120 3.03 -4.35 -18.91
N ASN A 121 2.58 -5.48 -18.37
CA ASN A 121 1.22 -5.68 -17.87
C ASN A 121 1.20 -6.03 -16.38
N ASN A 122 1.93 -5.26 -15.58
CA ASN A 122 2.01 -5.47 -14.13
C ASN A 122 1.70 -4.20 -13.33
N PRO A 123 0.44 -3.98 -12.92
CA PRO A 123 0.04 -2.80 -12.15
C PRO A 123 0.56 -2.81 -10.71
N HIS A 124 1.07 -3.93 -10.20
CA HIS A 124 1.47 -4.04 -8.78
C HIS A 124 2.69 -3.19 -8.46
N TYR A 125 3.70 -3.12 -9.34
CA TYR A 125 4.90 -2.32 -9.08
C TYR A 125 4.66 -0.81 -9.05
N ASN A 126 3.66 -0.31 -9.78
CA ASN A 126 3.32 1.12 -9.71
C ASN A 126 2.58 1.46 -8.42
N LEU A 127 1.81 0.51 -7.90
CA LEU A 127 0.99 0.66 -6.68
C LEU A 127 1.81 0.43 -5.41
N ILE A 128 2.87 -0.36 -5.50
CA ILE A 128 3.86 -0.54 -4.46
C ILE A 128 4.91 0.50 -4.72
N PHE A 129 4.93 1.56 -3.92
CA PHE A 129 6.14 2.36 -3.90
C PHE A 129 7.27 1.49 -3.40
N ASP A 130 8.25 1.26 -4.26
CA ASP A 130 9.61 1.12 -3.78
C ASP A 130 9.92 2.35 -2.91
N PRO A 131 10.53 2.17 -1.72
CA PRO A 131 10.96 3.30 -0.91
C PRO A 131 11.78 4.20 -1.82
N TRP A 132 11.27 5.39 -2.06
CA TRP A 132 11.89 6.36 -2.94
C TRP A 132 13.38 6.38 -2.68
N ASP A 133 14.15 6.14 -3.74
CA ASP A 133 15.54 6.51 -3.70
C ASP A 133 15.55 8.00 -3.41
N ALA A 134 15.98 8.35 -2.19
CA ALA A 134 16.00 9.72 -1.70
C ALA A 134 16.80 10.64 -2.65
N GLN A 135 17.62 10.06 -3.52
CA GLN A 135 18.36 10.78 -4.57
C GLN A 135 17.48 11.26 -5.73
N PHE A 136 16.30 10.67 -5.96
CA PHE A 136 15.39 10.99 -7.08
C PHE A 136 13.99 11.42 -6.62
N GLU A 137 13.78 11.58 -5.32
CA GLU A 137 12.50 11.99 -4.71
C GLU A 137 11.93 13.29 -5.32
N GLU A 138 12.76 14.30 -5.58
CA GLU A 138 12.33 15.55 -6.20
C GLU A 138 11.85 15.34 -7.65
N ASP A 139 12.64 14.64 -8.46
CA ASP A 139 12.31 14.33 -9.86
C ASP A 139 11.01 13.49 -9.98
N TYR A 140 10.78 12.55 -9.07
CA TYR A 140 9.54 11.76 -9.02
C TYR A 140 8.33 12.62 -8.66
N ARG A 141 8.47 13.58 -7.74
CA ARG A 141 7.38 14.52 -7.44
C ARG A 141 7.05 15.39 -8.64
N GLU A 142 8.06 15.95 -9.29
CA GLU A 142 7.87 16.82 -10.45
C GLU A 142 7.21 16.07 -11.60
N SER A 143 7.76 14.91 -11.98
CA SER A 143 7.23 14.09 -13.08
C SER A 143 5.85 13.51 -12.79
N GLY A 144 5.58 13.14 -11.53
CA GLY A 144 4.27 12.65 -11.07
C GLY A 144 3.24 13.74 -10.77
N ASN A 145 3.60 15.03 -10.95
CA ASN A 145 2.75 16.18 -10.61
C ASN A 145 2.22 16.13 -9.16
N PHE A 146 3.09 15.73 -8.23
CA PHE A 146 2.80 15.79 -6.80
C PHE A 146 2.86 17.22 -6.30
N GLN A 147 1.92 17.58 -5.45
CA GLN A 147 1.84 18.89 -4.81
C GLN A 147 1.65 18.70 -3.31
N ARG A 148 2.07 19.69 -2.53
CA ARG A 148 1.83 19.67 -1.08
C ARG A 148 0.34 19.51 -0.83
N ALA A 149 -0.02 18.56 0.02
CA ALA A 149 -1.40 18.28 0.36
C ALA A 149 -2.04 19.52 0.98
N ASN A 150 -3.27 19.84 0.59
CA ASN A 150 -4.02 20.90 1.25
C ASN A 150 -4.55 20.43 2.62
N GLU A 151 -5.09 21.35 3.42
CA GLU A 151 -5.60 21.05 4.77
C GLU A 151 -6.70 19.97 4.76
N GLU A 152 -7.53 19.92 3.72
CA GLU A 152 -8.61 18.92 3.60
C GLU A 152 -8.08 17.53 3.29
N GLU A 153 -7.08 17.41 2.40
CA GLU A 153 -6.42 16.15 2.09
C GLU A 153 -5.66 15.59 3.29
N LEU A 154 -4.93 16.45 4.01
CA LEU A 154 -4.25 16.08 5.25
C LEU A 154 -5.26 15.63 6.31
N ALA A 155 -6.38 16.34 6.47
CA ALA A 155 -7.42 15.97 7.43
C ALA A 155 -8.06 14.62 7.11
N ARG A 156 -8.36 14.34 5.82
CA ARG A 156 -8.91 13.05 5.39
C ARG A 156 -7.93 11.91 5.63
N TYR A 157 -6.68 12.09 5.23
CA TYR A 157 -5.59 11.15 5.49
C TYR A 157 -5.48 10.80 6.99
N GLN A 158 -5.39 11.82 7.84
CA GLN A 158 -5.28 11.65 9.28
C GLN A 158 -6.54 11.00 9.88
N SER A 159 -7.73 11.38 9.41
CA SER A 159 -8.98 10.82 9.91
C SER A 159 -9.12 9.33 9.61
N ALA A 160 -8.71 8.89 8.42
CA ALA A 160 -8.78 7.48 8.02
C ALA A 160 -7.78 6.60 8.79
N LEU A 161 -6.60 7.12 9.14
CA LEU A 161 -5.57 6.36 9.87
C LEU A 161 -5.66 6.48 11.39
N LYS A 162 -6.39 7.47 11.92
CA LYS A 162 -6.56 7.66 13.38
C LYS A 162 -7.01 6.39 14.14
N PRO A 163 -7.92 5.54 13.62
CA PRO A 163 -8.32 4.32 14.32
C PRO A 163 -7.17 3.31 14.51
N VAL A 164 -6.12 3.40 13.70
CA VAL A 164 -4.97 2.50 13.70
C VAL A 164 -3.66 3.18 14.12
N SER A 165 -3.68 4.47 14.46
CA SER A 165 -2.49 5.22 14.91
C SER A 165 -2.06 4.89 16.33
N ASP A 166 -2.97 4.35 17.15
CA ASP A 166 -2.71 4.02 18.56
C ASP A 166 -2.14 2.60 18.75
N LEU A 167 -1.49 2.05 17.72
CA LEU A 167 -0.80 0.77 17.85
C LEU A 167 0.53 0.95 18.55
N GLU A 168 0.65 0.36 19.75
CA GLU A 168 1.92 0.21 20.44
C GLU A 168 2.91 -0.57 19.56
N ALA A 169 4.20 -0.23 19.67
CA ALA A 169 5.26 -0.98 19.00
C ALA A 169 5.18 -2.46 19.41
N LEU A 170 5.20 -3.35 18.42
CA LEU A 170 5.21 -4.79 18.67
C LEU A 170 6.55 -5.18 19.32
N ASP A 171 6.50 -6.06 20.32
CA ASP A 171 7.71 -6.76 20.76
C ASP A 171 8.20 -7.73 19.66
N GLU A 172 9.46 -8.15 19.75
CA GLU A 172 10.11 -8.98 18.72
C GLU A 172 9.37 -10.31 18.47
N ALA A 173 8.85 -10.94 19.53
CA ALA A 173 8.11 -12.20 19.41
C ALA A 173 6.76 -12.00 18.68
N SER A 174 6.05 -10.92 19.01
CA SER A 174 4.79 -10.55 18.38
C SER A 174 5.00 -10.15 16.92
N PHE A 175 6.09 -9.44 16.63
CA PHE A 175 6.47 -9.06 15.27
C PHE A 175 6.71 -10.28 14.37
N GLU A 176 7.51 -11.26 14.81
CA GLU A 176 7.76 -12.47 14.02
C GLU A 176 6.51 -13.33 13.82
N GLN A 177 5.65 -13.43 14.84
CA GLN A 177 4.36 -14.12 14.68
C GLN A 177 3.45 -13.39 13.68
N CYS A 178 3.40 -12.07 13.74
CA CYS A 178 2.64 -11.27 12.78
C CYS A 178 3.13 -11.47 11.36
N LYS A 179 4.45 -11.45 11.14
CA LYS A 179 5.07 -11.74 9.84
C LYS A 179 4.65 -13.10 9.30
N ALA A 180 4.69 -14.15 10.13
CA ALA A 180 4.27 -15.48 9.72
C ALA A 180 2.80 -15.52 9.28
N ASN A 181 1.91 -14.85 10.04
CA ASN A 181 0.50 -14.76 9.71
C ASN A 181 0.25 -14.02 8.38
N ILE A 182 0.98 -12.92 8.14
CA ILE A 182 0.89 -12.17 6.88
C ILE A 182 1.38 -13.03 5.72
N CYS A 183 2.52 -13.73 5.86
CA CYS A 183 3.04 -14.65 4.83
C CYS A 183 2.02 -15.74 4.46
N GLU A 184 1.35 -16.32 5.46
CA GLU A 184 0.31 -17.33 5.23
C GLU A 184 -0.89 -16.73 4.46
N TRP A 185 -1.32 -15.52 4.83
CA TRP A 185 -2.41 -14.83 4.16
C TRP A 185 -2.07 -14.46 2.72
N ALA A 186 -0.88 -13.89 2.49
CA ALA A 186 -0.34 -13.55 1.18
C ALA A 186 -0.26 -14.78 0.25
N GLY A 187 0.09 -15.96 0.79
CA GLY A 187 0.10 -17.22 0.04
C GLY A 187 -1.27 -17.69 -0.47
N LYS A 188 -2.36 -17.16 0.08
CA LYS A 188 -3.75 -17.49 -0.30
C LYS A 188 -4.38 -16.41 -1.21
N GLY A 189 -3.56 -15.51 -1.76
CA GLY A 189 -4.04 -14.35 -2.51
C GLY A 189 -4.86 -14.68 -3.75
N LEU A 190 -5.83 -13.83 -4.04
CA LEU A 190 -6.68 -13.89 -5.23
C LEU A 190 -5.90 -13.56 -6.49
N VAL A 191 -6.24 -14.18 -7.63
CA VAL A 191 -5.68 -13.78 -8.94
C VAL A 191 -6.59 -12.71 -9.54
N ILE A 192 -6.04 -11.52 -9.77
CA ILE A 192 -6.74 -10.41 -10.41
C ILE A 192 -5.87 -9.94 -11.58
N LEU A 193 -6.46 -9.96 -12.77
CA LEU A 193 -5.76 -9.55 -14.00
C LEU A 193 -5.98 -8.06 -14.29
N PRO A 194 -4.99 -7.38 -14.88
CA PRO A 194 -5.05 -5.95 -15.23
C PRO A 194 -6.19 -5.58 -16.18
#